data_AF-W8B465-F1
#
_entry.id   AF-W8B465-F1
#
_cell.length_a   1.000
_cell.length_b   1.000
_cell.length_c   1.000
_cell.angle_alpha   90.00
_cell.angle_beta   90.00
_cell.angle_gamma   90.00
#
_symmetry.space_group_name_H-M   'P 1'
#
loop_
_entity.id
_entity.type
_entity.pdbx_description
1 polymer ?
#
loop_
_entity_poly.entity_id
_entity_poly.type
_entity_poly.pdbx_seq_one_letter_code
_entity_poly.pdbx_strand_id
1 'polypeptide(L)'
;FDTNTRIIGKIETEKIFVKSSKSRSFQEQIKKMGEQPIFTCQAHVFHIDPKTKRTWITASMKAVNVSFFYDSSRNLYRIISVEGTKAVINSTITPNMTFTQTSQKFGQWSDVRANTVYGLGFASEAELTKFVEKFQEVKEATKNAIKAANGSTVVTPTTSANTSPISSRMQQNDNTTIDPHTVEPPNMSNTNTQNANPDSPSHKLLPAADSKQEMAAGASPSPAPTAVTVSSSGSIVGVHTGGSAGATGEQQLKYENERLKMALAQSCANAKKWEIELATLKNNNIRLTSALQESTANVDEWKRQLHTYKEENIRLKRDLDVIRVGGGGSVVGGASGGGEIAEDLRREIGLLKGRIESLENELMSQEIELKAANMSLRDKSLDHNQMAKLSELNIIFSKHLTELFSVQKDMENIIHPTKST
;
A
#
# COMPACT_ATOMS: atom_id res chain seq x y z
N PHE A 1 16.01 51.02 -0.47
CA PHE A 1 14.75 50.26 -0.65
C PHE A 1 14.56 49.73 -2.09
N ASP A 2 15.25 50.23 -3.12
CA ASP A 2 15.01 49.82 -4.53
C ASP A 2 15.65 48.51 -4.99
N THR A 3 16.78 48.10 -4.42
CA THR A 3 17.51 46.90 -4.89
C THR A 3 16.81 45.59 -4.51
N ASN A 4 16.23 45.51 -3.31
CA ASN A 4 15.49 44.31 -2.87
C ASN A 4 14.19 44.11 -3.65
N THR A 5 13.45 45.18 -3.97
CA THR A 5 12.22 45.10 -4.77
C THR A 5 12.51 44.63 -6.20
N ARG A 6 13.62 45.06 -6.79
CA ARG A 6 14.04 44.65 -8.14
C ARG A 6 14.46 43.18 -8.22
N ILE A 7 15.12 42.67 -7.18
CA ILE A 7 15.52 41.25 -7.09
C ILE A 7 14.30 40.35 -6.89
N ILE A 8 13.37 40.73 -6.00
CA ILE A 8 12.11 40.00 -5.79
C ILE A 8 11.31 39.96 -7.08
N GLY A 9 11.16 41.10 -7.78
CA GLY A 9 10.49 41.16 -9.08
C GLY A 9 11.12 40.25 -10.13
N LYS A 10 12.45 40.16 -10.19
CA LYS A 10 13.17 39.29 -11.15
C LYS A 10 12.96 37.80 -10.86
N ILE A 11 12.96 37.41 -9.58
CA ILE A 11 12.71 36.03 -9.14
C ILE A 11 11.25 35.63 -9.39
N GLU A 12 10.30 36.53 -9.16
CA GLU A 12 8.87 36.32 -9.48
C GLU A 12 8.70 36.07 -10.98
N THR A 13 9.36 36.89 -11.81
CA THR A 13 9.30 36.82 -13.27
C THR A 13 9.92 35.53 -13.82
N GLU A 14 11.07 35.10 -13.29
CA GLU A 14 11.70 33.82 -13.66
C GLU A 14 10.87 32.61 -13.22
N LYS A 15 10.27 32.65 -12.02
CA LYS A 15 9.34 31.59 -11.56
C LYS A 15 8.10 31.49 -12.47
N ILE A 16 7.57 32.62 -12.93
CA ILE A 16 6.46 32.68 -13.88
C ILE A 16 6.90 32.12 -15.25
N PHE A 17 8.09 32.48 -15.72
CA PHE A 17 8.63 32.01 -17.01
C PHE A 17 8.92 30.51 -17.01
N VAL A 18 9.50 29.95 -15.94
CA VAL A 18 9.73 28.50 -15.79
C VAL A 18 8.42 27.73 -15.68
N LYS A 19 7.42 28.26 -14.95
CA LYS A 19 6.07 27.67 -14.90
C LYS A 19 5.39 27.71 -16.27
N SER A 20 5.49 28.83 -17.00
CA SER A 20 4.95 28.98 -18.37
C SER A 20 5.62 28.03 -19.37
N SER A 21 6.94 27.81 -19.24
CA SER A 21 7.70 26.91 -20.11
C SER A 21 7.38 25.43 -19.83
N LYS A 22 7.27 25.02 -18.56
CA LYS A 22 6.80 23.67 -18.19
C LYS A 22 5.35 23.42 -18.63
N SER A 23 4.50 24.45 -18.54
CA SER A 23 3.10 24.43 -18.95
C SER A 23 2.94 24.29 -20.48
N ARG A 24 3.75 25.00 -21.28
CA ARG A 24 3.84 24.80 -22.74
C ARG A 24 4.35 23.39 -23.09
N SER A 25 5.41 22.92 -22.44
CA SER A 25 5.95 21.57 -22.66
C SER A 25 4.93 20.45 -22.41
N PHE A 26 4.04 20.59 -21.42
CA PHE A 26 3.03 19.57 -21.10
C PHE A 26 1.90 19.50 -22.13
N GLN A 27 1.42 20.65 -22.63
CA GLN A 27 0.46 20.73 -23.74
C GLN A 27 1.06 20.16 -25.03
N GLU A 28 2.32 20.51 -25.32
CA GLU A 28 3.08 19.95 -26.45
C GLU A 28 3.26 18.44 -26.32
N GLN A 29 3.42 17.92 -25.10
CA GLN A 29 3.57 16.49 -24.82
C GLN A 29 2.26 15.71 -25.02
N ILE A 30 1.12 16.26 -24.60
CA ILE A 30 -0.21 15.68 -24.91
C ILE A 30 -0.45 15.68 -26.43
N LYS A 31 -0.05 16.75 -27.13
CA LYS A 31 -0.22 16.86 -28.59
C LYS A 31 0.79 16.01 -29.39
N LYS A 32 2.01 15.83 -28.89
CA LYS A 32 3.06 14.97 -29.47
C LYS A 32 2.80 13.48 -29.25
N MET A 33 2.08 13.10 -28.20
CA MET A 33 1.85 11.68 -27.90
C MET A 33 0.98 10.99 -28.95
N GLY A 34 0.17 11.70 -29.75
CA GLY A 34 -0.69 11.08 -30.78
C GLY A 34 -1.70 10.05 -30.25
N GLU A 35 -1.71 9.82 -28.93
CA GLU A 35 -2.48 8.83 -28.22
C GLU A 35 -3.86 9.40 -27.93
N GLN A 36 -4.88 8.78 -28.52
CA GLN A 36 -6.27 9.13 -28.23
C GLN A 36 -6.61 8.79 -26.78
N PRO A 37 -7.39 9.63 -26.08
CA PRO A 37 -7.85 9.30 -24.74
C PRO A 37 -8.71 8.04 -24.79
N ILE A 38 -8.46 7.10 -23.87
CA ILE A 38 -9.24 5.86 -23.71
C ILE A 38 -10.67 6.19 -23.27
N PHE A 39 -10.79 7.20 -22.42
CA PHE A 39 -12.05 7.70 -21.91
C PHE A 39 -11.88 9.16 -21.49
N THR A 40 -12.89 9.98 -21.75
CA THR A 40 -12.95 11.39 -21.32
C THR A 40 -14.32 11.68 -20.70
N CYS A 41 -14.33 12.41 -19.59
CA CYS A 41 -15.54 12.96 -18.97
C CYS A 41 -15.31 14.40 -18.52
N GLN A 42 -16.36 15.10 -18.08
CA GLN A 42 -16.26 16.44 -17.49
C GLN A 42 -16.47 16.41 -15.98
N ALA A 43 -15.62 17.12 -15.24
CA ALA A 43 -15.74 17.25 -13.79
C ALA A 43 -15.07 18.53 -13.28
N HIS A 44 -15.53 19.02 -12.14
CA HIS A 44 -14.80 20.02 -11.36
C HIS A 44 -13.69 19.32 -10.56
N VAL A 45 -12.48 19.85 -10.61
CA VAL A 45 -11.30 19.24 -9.98
C VAL A 45 -11.01 19.95 -8.66
N PHE A 46 -10.72 19.16 -7.63
CA PHE A 46 -10.31 19.62 -6.31
C PHE A 46 -9.05 18.89 -5.86
N HIS A 47 -8.21 19.55 -5.06
CA HIS A 47 -7.11 18.92 -4.34
C HIS A 47 -7.34 19.03 -2.85
N ILE A 48 -6.80 18.10 -2.07
CA ILE A 48 -6.70 18.32 -0.63
C ILE A 48 -5.58 19.31 -0.33
N ASP A 49 -5.82 20.26 0.57
CA ASP A 49 -4.80 21.22 0.98
C ASP A 49 -3.61 20.46 1.61
N PRO A 50 -2.38 20.65 1.09
CA PRO A 50 -1.22 19.96 1.62
C PRO A 50 -0.88 20.33 3.07
N LYS A 51 -1.31 21.51 3.56
CA LYS A 51 -1.07 21.97 4.93
C LYS A 51 -2.05 21.36 5.92
N THR A 52 -3.35 21.44 5.61
CA THR A 52 -4.40 21.03 6.55
C THR A 52 -4.74 19.55 6.43
N LYS A 53 -4.47 18.93 5.28
CA LYS A 53 -4.84 17.54 4.92
C LYS A 53 -6.32 17.21 5.16
N ARG A 54 -7.20 18.22 5.24
CA ARG A 54 -8.64 18.07 5.52
C ARG A 54 -9.52 18.97 4.67
N THR A 55 -9.00 20.12 4.22
CA THR A 55 -9.78 21.07 3.42
C THR A 55 -9.59 20.82 1.93
N TRP A 56 -10.69 20.91 1.17
CA TRP A 56 -10.64 20.87 -0.28
C TRP A 56 -10.34 22.26 -0.84
N ILE A 57 -9.40 22.32 -1.78
CA ILE A 57 -9.11 23.51 -2.58
C ILE A 57 -9.55 23.28 -4.02
N THR A 58 -10.26 24.26 -4.58
CA THR A 58 -10.71 24.24 -5.97
C THR A 58 -9.51 24.30 -6.90
N ALA A 59 -9.33 23.28 -7.74
CA ALA A 59 -8.22 23.19 -8.68
C ALA A 59 -8.61 23.61 -10.11
N SER A 60 -9.91 23.54 -10.47
CA SER A 60 -10.46 24.08 -11.71
C SER A 60 -11.61 25.07 -11.47
N MET A 61 -11.67 26.15 -12.24
CA MET A 61 -12.73 27.17 -12.13
C MET A 61 -14.06 26.70 -12.73
N LYS A 62 -13.99 25.79 -13.71
CA LYS A 62 -15.14 25.18 -14.37
C LYS A 62 -14.96 23.68 -14.47
N ALA A 63 -16.00 22.98 -14.95
CA ALA A 63 -15.86 21.60 -15.36
C ALA A 63 -14.87 21.49 -16.52
N VAL A 64 -13.85 20.64 -16.36
CA VAL A 64 -12.79 20.40 -17.33
C VAL A 64 -12.79 18.96 -17.77
N ASN A 65 -12.20 18.69 -18.94
CA ASN A 65 -12.05 17.32 -19.42
C ASN A 65 -11.04 16.58 -18.54
N VAL A 66 -11.47 15.46 -17.98
CA VAL A 66 -10.64 14.50 -17.24
C VAL A 66 -10.57 13.24 -18.09
N SER A 67 -9.37 12.83 -18.48
CA SER A 67 -9.19 11.74 -19.44
C SER A 67 -8.18 10.71 -18.97
N PHE A 68 -8.43 9.46 -19.33
CA PHE A 68 -7.48 8.37 -19.17
C PHE A 68 -6.65 8.22 -20.44
N PHE A 69 -5.33 8.13 -20.27
CA PHE A 69 -4.37 7.90 -21.34
C PHE A 69 -3.52 6.68 -21.02
N TYR A 70 -3.12 5.95 -22.05
CA TYR A 70 -2.06 4.96 -21.98
C TYR A 70 -0.83 5.56 -22.64
N ASP A 71 0.21 5.78 -21.85
CA ASP A 71 1.51 6.27 -22.31
C ASP A 71 2.34 5.07 -22.75
N SER A 72 2.38 4.82 -24.06
CA SER A 72 3.10 3.69 -24.65
C SER A 72 4.61 3.77 -24.40
N SER A 73 5.18 4.98 -24.36
CA SER A 73 6.62 5.20 -24.14
C SER A 73 7.10 4.74 -22.77
N ARG A 74 6.20 4.79 -21.77
CA ARG A 74 6.48 4.36 -20.39
C ARG A 74 5.67 3.15 -19.95
N ASN A 75 4.91 2.57 -20.88
CA ASN A 75 4.02 1.43 -20.65
C ASN A 75 3.17 1.59 -19.37
N LEU A 76 2.52 2.75 -19.21
CA LEU A 76 1.74 3.06 -18.00
C LEU A 76 0.46 3.83 -18.32
N TYR A 77 -0.51 3.76 -17.41
CA TYR A 77 -1.77 4.47 -17.55
C TYR A 77 -1.81 5.72 -16.67
N ARG A 78 -2.45 6.79 -17.16
CA ARG A 78 -2.51 8.10 -16.50
C ARG A 78 -3.89 8.73 -16.57
N ILE A 79 -4.23 9.48 -15.53
CA ILE A 79 -5.35 10.42 -15.53
C ILE A 79 -4.77 11.81 -15.76
N ILE A 80 -5.20 12.45 -16.84
CA ILE A 80 -4.74 13.77 -17.24
C ILE A 80 -5.92 14.71 -17.36
N SER A 81 -5.77 15.91 -16.81
CA SER A 81 -6.70 17.02 -17.00
C SER A 81 -5.95 18.34 -17.06
N VAL A 82 -6.37 19.20 -17.98
CA VAL A 82 -5.77 20.50 -18.25
C VAL A 82 -6.85 21.60 -18.20
N GLU A 83 -6.52 22.72 -17.57
CA GLU A 83 -7.31 23.95 -17.60
C GLU A 83 -6.49 25.07 -18.23
N GLY A 84 -6.87 25.50 -19.43
CA GLY A 84 -6.05 26.40 -20.23
C GLY A 84 -4.69 25.76 -20.53
N THR A 85 -3.60 26.41 -20.11
CA THR A 85 -2.25 25.87 -20.26
C THR A 85 -1.80 25.03 -19.05
N LYS A 86 -2.53 25.07 -17.93
CA LYS A 86 -2.13 24.46 -16.66
C LYS A 86 -2.62 23.02 -16.56
N ALA A 87 -1.72 22.08 -16.25
CA ALA A 87 -2.10 20.75 -15.82
C ALA A 87 -2.72 20.81 -14.41
N VAL A 88 -3.96 20.37 -14.28
CA VAL A 88 -4.67 20.31 -12.99
C VAL A 88 -4.71 18.88 -12.42
N ILE A 89 -4.57 17.87 -13.29
CA ILE A 89 -4.37 16.47 -12.90
C ILE A 89 -3.28 15.87 -13.79
N ASN A 90 -2.34 15.16 -13.18
CA ASN A 90 -1.32 14.40 -13.87
C ASN A 90 -0.96 13.14 -13.06
N SER A 91 -1.96 12.30 -12.84
CA SER A 91 -1.88 11.16 -11.92
C SER A 91 -1.52 9.88 -12.68
N THR A 92 -0.59 9.09 -12.15
CA THR A 92 -0.25 7.78 -12.73
C THR A 92 -1.01 6.71 -11.98
N ILE A 93 -1.74 5.85 -12.70
CA ILE A 93 -2.56 4.81 -12.08
C ILE A 93 -1.66 3.67 -11.64
N THR A 94 -1.83 3.20 -10.41
CA THR A 94 -1.10 2.06 -9.85
C THR A 94 -2.08 0.97 -9.42
N PRO A 95 -1.67 -0.31 -9.35
CA PRO A 95 -2.57 -1.42 -9.02
C PRO A 95 -3.26 -1.29 -7.65
N ASN A 96 -2.62 -0.59 -6.71
CA ASN A 96 -3.11 -0.41 -5.35
C ASN A 96 -3.89 0.90 -5.15
N MET A 97 -4.09 1.70 -6.20
CA MET A 97 -4.92 2.90 -6.10
C MET A 97 -6.40 2.52 -6.01
N THR A 98 -7.11 3.27 -5.18
CA THR A 98 -8.55 3.12 -4.97
C THR A 98 -9.22 4.46 -5.20
N PHE A 99 -10.27 4.44 -6.01
CA PHE A 99 -11.21 5.56 -6.13
C PHE A 99 -12.36 5.34 -5.15
N THR A 100 -12.54 6.27 -4.23
CA THR A 100 -13.57 6.22 -3.18
C THR A 100 -14.66 7.24 -3.49
N GLN A 101 -15.90 6.77 -3.60
CA GLN A 101 -17.07 7.63 -3.70
C GLN A 101 -17.42 8.15 -2.31
N THR A 102 -17.52 9.46 -2.14
CA THR A 102 -17.81 10.09 -0.83
C THR A 102 -19.13 10.86 -0.83
N SER A 103 -19.74 11.06 -2.00
CA SER A 103 -21.13 11.50 -2.14
C SER A 103 -21.71 11.04 -3.48
N GLN A 104 -22.99 11.34 -3.73
CA GLN A 104 -23.70 10.98 -4.97
C GLN A 104 -23.04 11.50 -6.26
N LYS A 105 -22.29 12.61 -6.20
CA LYS A 105 -21.67 13.24 -7.37
C LYS A 105 -20.19 13.57 -7.14
N PHE A 106 -19.59 13.01 -6.09
CA PHE A 106 -18.20 13.29 -5.75
C PHE A 106 -17.46 12.02 -5.37
N GLY A 107 -16.25 11.89 -5.92
CA GLY A 107 -15.32 10.85 -5.53
C GLY A 107 -13.88 11.34 -5.55
N GLN A 108 -13.00 10.56 -4.94
CA GLN A 108 -11.60 10.94 -4.73
C GLN A 108 -10.66 9.75 -4.83
N TRP A 109 -9.39 10.02 -5.10
CA TRP A 109 -8.31 9.03 -4.97
C TRP A 109 -7.04 9.69 -4.43
N SER A 110 -6.21 8.90 -3.76
CA SER A 110 -4.89 9.32 -3.30
C SER A 110 -3.84 8.95 -4.34
N ASP A 111 -2.99 9.90 -4.69
CA ASP A 111 -1.79 9.68 -5.49
C ASP A 111 -0.55 9.91 -4.62
N VAL A 112 0.05 8.81 -4.18
CA VAL A 112 1.23 8.82 -3.32
C VAL A 112 2.43 9.45 -4.04
N ARG A 113 2.56 9.24 -5.37
CA ARG A 113 3.67 9.78 -6.16
C ARG A 113 3.58 11.30 -6.25
N ALA A 114 2.37 11.83 -6.41
CA ALA A 114 2.12 13.27 -6.44
C ALA A 114 1.96 13.88 -5.03
N ASN A 115 1.97 13.07 -3.96
CA ASN A 115 1.71 13.45 -2.58
C ASN A 115 0.45 14.34 -2.42
N THR A 116 -0.62 13.96 -3.12
CA THR A 116 -1.88 14.70 -3.12
C THR A 116 -3.08 13.77 -3.22
N VAL A 117 -4.24 14.26 -2.81
CA VAL A 117 -5.53 13.59 -3.00
C VAL A 117 -6.32 14.43 -3.99
N TYR A 118 -6.72 13.81 -5.09
CA TYR A 118 -7.58 14.42 -6.10
C TYR A 118 -9.04 14.12 -5.78
N GLY A 119 -9.89 15.11 -5.94
CA GLY A 119 -11.34 15.01 -5.85
C GLY A 119 -11.99 15.47 -7.15
N LEU A 120 -13.05 14.79 -7.57
CA LEU A 120 -13.82 15.11 -8.76
C LEU A 120 -15.29 15.28 -8.41
N GLY A 121 -15.85 16.44 -8.77
CA GLY A 121 -17.29 16.71 -8.72
C GLY A 121 -17.93 16.62 -10.11
N PHE A 122 -18.86 15.69 -10.29
CA PHE A 122 -19.53 15.39 -11.56
C PHE A 122 -20.88 16.11 -11.68
N ALA A 123 -21.38 16.28 -12.91
CA ALA A 123 -22.68 16.90 -13.12
C ALA A 123 -23.83 15.95 -12.72
N SER A 124 -23.63 14.64 -12.90
CA SER A 124 -24.60 13.60 -12.57
C SER A 124 -23.96 12.38 -11.89
N GLU A 125 -24.78 11.60 -11.19
CA GLU A 125 -24.37 10.31 -10.60
C GLU A 125 -23.93 9.31 -11.68
N ALA A 126 -24.61 9.31 -12.83
CA ALA A 126 -24.28 8.41 -13.94
C ALA A 126 -22.84 8.63 -14.46
N GLU A 127 -22.38 9.89 -14.53
CA GLU A 127 -20.99 10.19 -14.92
C GLU A 127 -19.97 9.73 -13.87
N LEU A 128 -20.29 9.88 -12.58
CA LEU A 128 -19.47 9.36 -11.49
C LEU A 128 -19.34 7.83 -11.60
N THR A 129 -20.45 7.12 -11.75
CA THR A 129 -20.48 5.66 -11.89
C THR A 129 -19.65 5.20 -13.09
N LYS A 130 -19.80 5.84 -14.25
CA LYS A 130 -19.01 5.54 -15.45
C LYS A 130 -17.51 5.79 -15.23
N PHE A 131 -17.15 6.86 -14.51
CA PHE A 131 -15.75 7.12 -14.16
C PHE A 131 -15.18 6.04 -13.24
N VAL A 132 -15.95 5.60 -12.25
CA VAL A 132 -15.56 4.52 -11.31
C VAL A 132 -15.29 3.22 -12.07
N GLU A 133 -16.18 2.83 -12.99
CA GLU A 133 -16.00 1.65 -13.84
C GLU A 133 -14.71 1.74 -14.66
N LYS A 134 -14.51 2.87 -15.34
CA LYS A 134 -13.29 3.10 -16.14
C LYS A 134 -12.03 3.12 -15.29
N PHE A 135 -12.10 3.64 -14.07
CA PHE A 135 -10.98 3.61 -13.14
C PHE A 135 -10.58 2.16 -12.79
N GLN A 136 -11.55 1.28 -12.53
CA GLN A 136 -11.28 -0.13 -12.25
C GLN A 136 -10.72 -0.87 -13.47
N GLU A 137 -11.30 -0.65 -14.65
CA GLU A 137 -10.83 -1.23 -15.91
C GLU A 137 -9.36 -0.88 -16.18
N VAL A 138 -9.01 0.40 -16.06
CA VAL A 138 -7.64 0.88 -16.29
C VAL A 138 -6.68 0.39 -15.19
N LYS A 139 -7.15 0.24 -13.95
CA LYS A 139 -6.34 -0.34 -12.87
C LYS A 139 -6.01 -1.81 -13.13
N GLU A 140 -6.96 -2.62 -13.59
CA GLU A 140 -6.68 -4.01 -13.98
C GLU A 140 -5.80 -4.08 -15.23
N ALA A 141 -5.99 -3.18 -16.20
CA ALA A 141 -5.09 -3.06 -17.35
C ALA A 141 -3.65 -2.72 -16.93
N THR A 142 -3.49 -1.86 -15.92
CA THR A 142 -2.18 -1.53 -15.32
C THR A 142 -1.53 -2.75 -14.68
N LYS A 143 -2.29 -3.56 -13.94
CA LYS A 143 -1.82 -4.80 -13.33
C LYS A 143 -1.36 -5.81 -14.40
N ASN A 144 -2.08 -5.90 -15.51
CA ASN A 144 -1.71 -6.75 -16.64
C ASN A 144 -0.46 -6.25 -17.37
N ALA A 145 -0.34 -4.94 -17.59
CA ALA A 145 0.85 -4.33 -18.19
C ALA A 145 2.12 -4.59 -17.36
N ILE A 146 2.01 -4.51 -16.02
CA ILE A 146 3.13 -4.82 -15.11
C ILE A 146 3.47 -6.32 -15.14
N LYS A 147 2.47 -7.21 -15.16
CA LYS A 147 2.69 -8.66 -15.26
C LYS A 147 3.36 -9.06 -16.58
N ALA A 148 2.97 -8.43 -17.68
CA ALA A 148 3.59 -8.65 -19.00
C ALA A 148 5.03 -8.12 -19.04
N ALA A 149 5.32 -7.02 -18.34
CA ALA A 149 6.67 -6.50 -18.20
C ALA A 149 7.57 -7.39 -17.32
N ASN A 150 7.03 -8.09 -16.31
CA ASN A 150 7.79 -9.00 -15.45
C ASN A 150 8.29 -10.29 -16.14
N GLY A 151 7.99 -10.50 -17.44
CA GLY A 151 8.67 -11.50 -18.28
C GLY A 151 9.99 -11.01 -18.88
N SER A 152 10.36 -9.75 -18.68
CA SER A 152 11.59 -9.12 -19.15
C SER A 152 12.11 -8.20 -18.06
N THR A 153 13.09 -8.68 -17.27
CA THR A 153 14.02 -7.92 -16.42
C THR A 153 13.48 -6.68 -15.68
N VAL A 154 13.47 -6.78 -14.35
CA VAL A 154 13.27 -5.70 -13.38
C VAL A 154 13.79 -4.34 -13.88
N VAL A 155 12.84 -3.46 -14.21
CA VAL A 155 13.04 -2.01 -14.19
C VAL A 155 12.02 -1.44 -13.23
N THR A 156 12.46 -1.12 -12.02
CA THR A 156 11.87 -0.05 -11.22
C THR A 156 11.74 1.16 -12.15
N PRO A 157 10.56 1.77 -12.33
CA PRO A 157 10.43 2.95 -13.18
C PRO A 157 11.08 4.15 -12.46
N THR A 158 12.39 4.28 -12.61
CA THR A 158 13.13 5.50 -12.34
C THR A 158 12.79 6.48 -13.47
N THR A 159 11.76 7.29 -13.26
CA THR A 159 11.59 8.50 -14.08
C THR A 159 11.82 9.73 -13.21
N SER A 160 12.90 10.45 -13.52
CA SER A 160 13.24 11.77 -13.03
C SER A 160 12.02 12.66 -12.87
N ALA A 161 11.66 12.92 -11.62
CA ALA A 161 10.89 14.08 -11.21
C ALA A 161 11.45 14.52 -9.85
N ASN A 162 12.69 15.01 -9.84
CA ASN A 162 13.11 15.93 -8.80
C ASN A 162 12.19 17.15 -8.88
N THR A 163 11.39 17.37 -7.84
CA THR A 163 11.42 18.57 -6.99
C THR A 163 10.33 18.43 -5.93
N SER A 164 10.72 18.01 -4.73
CA SER A 164 9.97 18.34 -3.50
C SER A 164 10.06 19.85 -3.23
N PRO A 165 9.08 20.46 -2.54
CA PRO A 165 9.18 21.85 -2.12
C PRO A 165 10.12 21.92 -0.91
N ILE A 166 11.22 22.65 -1.05
CA ILE A 166 12.09 23.00 0.07
C ILE A 166 11.40 24.13 0.85
N SER A 167 10.92 23.82 2.05
CA SER A 167 10.68 24.82 3.09
C SER A 167 11.95 24.87 3.93
N SER A 168 12.87 25.79 3.60
CA SER A 168 13.96 26.17 4.48
C SER A 168 13.49 27.30 5.40
N ARG A 169 13.50 26.98 6.68
CA ARG A 169 13.42 27.88 7.83
C ARG A 169 14.65 28.80 7.84
N MET A 170 14.41 30.06 8.21
CA MET A 170 15.40 31.10 8.51
C MET A 170 16.50 30.62 9.45
N GLN A 171 17.74 31.01 9.17
CA GLN A 171 18.63 31.54 10.21
C GLN A 171 19.66 32.50 9.60
N GLN A 172 20.05 33.41 10.47
CA GLN A 172 20.52 34.76 10.25
C GLN A 172 22.03 34.79 9.98
N ASN A 173 22.46 35.81 9.22
CA ASN A 173 23.85 36.17 8.94
C ASN A 173 24.73 36.15 10.20
N ASP A 174 25.97 35.68 10.05
CA ASP A 174 27.10 36.53 10.37
C ASP A 174 28.29 36.26 9.43
N ASN A 175 29.01 37.33 9.12
CA ASN A 175 29.99 37.47 8.05
C ASN A 175 31.37 37.76 8.65
N THR A 176 32.36 36.89 8.47
CA THR A 176 33.79 37.26 8.44
C THR A 176 34.62 36.24 7.66
N THR A 177 35.63 36.79 7.00
CA THR A 177 36.53 36.23 6.00
C THR A 177 37.92 35.96 6.64
N ILE A 178 38.72 35.05 6.05
CA ILE A 178 40.21 34.86 6.17
C ILE A 178 40.66 34.12 7.47
N ASP A 179 41.54 33.10 7.57
CA ASP A 179 42.61 32.43 6.79
C ASP A 179 42.87 30.99 7.35
N PRO A 180 43.75 30.15 6.74
CA PRO A 180 43.98 28.73 7.07
C PRO A 180 45.19 28.47 8.01
N HIS A 181 45.27 27.21 8.49
CA HIS A 181 46.25 26.60 9.42
C HIS A 181 45.89 26.67 10.91
N THR A 182 45.59 25.50 11.51
CA THR A 182 46.43 24.82 12.51
C THR A 182 45.74 23.52 12.95
N VAL A 183 46.54 22.46 13.04
CA VAL A 183 46.23 21.10 13.52
C VAL A 183 46.25 21.05 15.05
N GLU A 184 45.24 20.45 15.69
CA GLU A 184 45.35 19.37 16.71
C GLU A 184 44.03 19.15 17.50
N PRO A 185 43.75 17.91 17.98
CA PRO A 185 42.53 17.55 18.69
C PRO A 185 42.71 17.57 20.22
N PRO A 186 41.63 17.39 21.01
CA PRO A 186 41.80 16.56 22.19
C PRO A 186 40.71 15.50 22.38
N ASN A 187 41.22 14.39 22.91
CA ASN A 187 40.56 13.17 23.32
C ASN A 187 39.83 13.34 24.67
N MET A 188 38.92 12.40 24.91
CA MET A 188 38.02 12.17 26.04
C MET A 188 38.62 12.32 27.45
N SER A 189 37.78 12.71 28.42
CA SER A 189 37.87 12.25 29.81
C SER A 189 36.50 12.27 30.51
N ASN A 190 36.18 11.12 31.11
CA ASN A 190 35.03 10.81 31.97
C ASN A 190 35.07 11.56 33.31
N THR A 191 33.89 11.80 33.92
CA THR A 191 33.51 11.31 35.27
C THR A 191 32.02 11.57 35.58
N ASN A 192 31.32 10.48 35.98
CA ASN A 192 30.26 10.29 37.03
C ASN A 192 29.38 11.49 37.50
N THR A 193 28.09 11.38 37.89
CA THR A 193 27.22 10.26 38.34
C THR A 193 25.76 10.76 38.51
N GLN A 194 24.79 9.83 38.42
CA GLN A 194 23.47 9.77 39.10
C GLN A 194 22.32 10.74 38.69
N ASN A 195 21.27 10.23 38.03
CA ASN A 195 20.16 9.61 38.76
C ASN A 195 19.24 8.73 37.87
N ALA A 196 18.81 7.63 38.48
CA ALA A 196 17.94 6.52 38.07
C ALA A 196 16.46 6.92 37.81
N ASN A 197 15.53 6.16 37.21
CA ASN A 197 15.45 4.96 36.35
C ASN A 197 13.92 4.80 36.01
N PRO A 198 13.34 3.64 35.61
CA PRO A 198 12.43 3.52 34.46
C PRO A 198 11.02 3.01 34.87
N ASP A 199 10.09 2.74 33.93
CA ASP A 199 9.35 1.46 33.99
C ASP A 199 8.59 1.13 32.70
N SER A 200 8.60 -0.16 32.38
CA SER A 200 7.79 -0.89 31.40
C SER A 200 7.60 -2.28 31.95
N PRO A 201 6.42 -2.92 31.86
CA PRO A 201 6.36 -4.35 32.12
C PRO A 201 5.74 -5.16 30.96
N SER A 202 6.44 -6.25 30.62
CA SER A 202 5.92 -7.42 29.91
C SER A 202 5.74 -8.61 30.88
N HIS A 203 4.81 -9.49 30.51
CA HIS A 203 4.35 -10.75 31.11
C HIS A 203 5.35 -11.66 31.86
N LYS A 204 4.89 -12.29 32.96
CA LYS A 204 5.00 -13.76 33.21
C LYS A 204 4.07 -14.25 34.35
N LEU A 205 3.89 -15.57 34.37
CA LEU A 205 2.81 -16.39 34.96
C LEU A 205 2.88 -16.62 36.50
N LEU A 206 1.70 -16.66 37.14
CA LEU A 206 1.13 -17.52 38.23
C LEU A 206 2.04 -18.08 39.38
N PRO A 207 1.55 -18.17 40.64
CA PRO A 207 0.59 -19.23 41.06
C PRO A 207 -0.51 -18.84 42.09
N ALA A 208 -1.35 -19.83 42.39
CA ALA A 208 -2.68 -19.82 43.01
C ALA A 208 -2.78 -19.46 44.52
N ALA A 209 -3.93 -18.90 44.93
CA ALA A 209 -4.93 -19.50 45.85
C ALA A 209 -5.97 -18.46 46.37
N ASP A 210 -7.24 -18.89 46.34
CA ASP A 210 -8.42 -18.54 47.17
C ASP A 210 -8.80 -17.08 47.56
N SER A 211 -9.99 -16.64 47.09
CA SER A 211 -11.18 -16.32 47.93
C SER A 211 -12.22 -15.40 47.24
N LYS A 212 -13.45 -15.93 47.10
CA LYS A 212 -14.81 -15.31 47.12
C LYS A 212 -15.14 -13.93 46.50
N GLN A 213 -15.98 -13.98 45.45
CA GLN A 213 -17.39 -13.51 45.39
C GLN A 213 -17.74 -12.00 45.53
N GLU A 214 -18.19 -11.34 44.44
CA GLU A 214 -19.55 -10.74 44.27
C GLU A 214 -19.74 -9.99 42.93
N MET A 215 -20.97 -10.01 42.42
CA MET A 215 -21.47 -9.39 41.19
C MET A 215 -21.89 -7.93 41.41
N ALA A 216 -21.64 -7.06 40.42
CA ALA A 216 -22.55 -5.94 40.11
C ALA A 216 -22.37 -5.48 38.66
N ALA A 217 -23.47 -5.47 37.90
CA ALA A 217 -23.57 -4.97 36.54
C ALA A 217 -24.01 -3.48 36.54
N GLY A 218 -23.39 -2.67 35.66
CA GLY A 218 -23.80 -1.29 35.36
C GLY A 218 -23.88 -1.09 33.84
N ALA A 219 -24.94 -0.41 33.40
CA ALA A 219 -25.51 -0.48 32.05
C ALA A 219 -25.18 0.70 31.09
N SER A 220 -25.20 0.38 29.79
CA SER A 220 -25.63 1.18 28.59
C SER A 220 -24.81 2.40 28.08
N PRO A 221 -24.98 2.89 26.82
CA PRO A 221 -26.05 2.60 25.84
C PRO A 221 -25.64 2.37 24.34
N SER A 222 -26.59 1.87 23.54
CA SER A 222 -26.63 1.98 22.06
C SER A 222 -28.08 2.03 21.53
N PRO A 223 -28.34 2.52 20.30
CA PRO A 223 -29.60 3.19 19.92
C PRO A 223 -30.68 2.30 19.27
N ALA A 224 -31.91 2.85 19.25
CA ALA A 224 -33.19 2.24 18.84
C ALA A 224 -33.44 2.17 17.31
N PRO A 225 -34.49 1.44 16.89
CA PRO A 225 -35.45 2.02 15.95
C PRO A 225 -36.94 1.82 16.31
N THR A 226 -37.68 2.92 16.12
CA THR A 226 -39.10 3.14 15.73
C THR A 226 -40.20 2.12 16.06
N ALA A 227 -41.18 2.63 16.81
CA ALA A 227 -42.46 2.02 17.15
C ALA A 227 -43.51 2.13 16.02
N VAL A 228 -44.37 1.10 15.92
CA VAL A 228 -45.70 1.17 15.31
C VAL A 228 -46.73 0.76 16.36
N THR A 229 -47.65 1.68 16.62
CA THR A 229 -48.73 1.64 17.60
C THR A 229 -49.85 0.69 17.18
N VAL A 230 -50.32 -0.19 18.07
CA VAL A 230 -51.73 -0.65 18.07
C VAL A 230 -52.18 -0.83 19.53
N SER A 231 -53.12 0.01 19.95
CA SER A 231 -53.84 -0.09 21.21
C SER A 231 -55.01 -1.07 21.06
N SER A 232 -55.17 -2.01 21.98
CA SER A 232 -56.42 -2.76 22.15
C SER A 232 -56.63 -3.08 23.62
N SER A 233 -57.51 -2.30 24.23
CA SER A 233 -58.18 -2.58 25.49
C SER A 233 -59.39 -3.46 25.18
N GLY A 234 -59.54 -4.60 25.86
CA GLY A 234 -60.69 -5.48 25.68
C GLY A 234 -60.89 -6.40 26.87
N SER A 235 -61.93 -6.10 27.65
CA SER A 235 -62.40 -6.80 28.85
C SER A 235 -62.53 -8.31 28.73
N ILE A 236 -62.22 -8.99 29.84
CA ILE A 236 -62.50 -10.41 30.06
C ILE A 236 -63.87 -10.53 30.75
N VAL A 237 -64.84 -11.24 30.14
CA VAL A 237 -65.86 -12.12 30.76
C VAL A 237 -66.59 -12.85 29.62
N GLY A 238 -66.70 -14.18 29.67
CA GLY A 238 -67.69 -14.90 28.83
C GLY A 238 -67.39 -16.38 28.50
N VAL A 239 -67.71 -17.27 29.44
CA VAL A 239 -68.42 -18.57 29.35
C VAL A 239 -68.28 -19.47 28.07
N HIS A 240 -68.15 -20.79 28.34
CA HIS A 240 -68.51 -22.02 27.59
C HIS A 240 -68.22 -22.21 26.08
N THR A 241 -67.44 -23.25 25.76
CA THR A 241 -67.79 -24.47 24.97
C THR A 241 -66.51 -25.10 24.40
N GLY A 242 -66.47 -26.44 24.32
CA GLY A 242 -65.26 -27.20 24.00
C GLY A 242 -64.81 -27.15 22.54
N GLY A 243 -63.58 -27.61 22.33
CA GLY A 243 -63.07 -28.11 21.05
C GLY A 243 -62.26 -27.12 20.21
N SER A 244 -60.96 -27.40 20.06
CA SER A 244 -60.10 -26.95 18.96
C SER A 244 -59.62 -25.48 18.93
N ALA A 245 -59.00 -25.00 20.01
CA ALA A 245 -58.17 -23.77 19.97
C ALA A 245 -56.67 -24.00 20.29
N GLY A 246 -56.27 -25.22 20.67
CA GLY A 246 -54.87 -25.53 21.01
C GLY A 246 -53.92 -25.70 19.82
N ALA A 247 -54.43 -26.18 18.68
CA ALA A 247 -53.61 -26.56 17.53
C ALA A 247 -52.97 -25.36 16.80
N THR A 248 -53.69 -24.24 16.69
CA THR A 248 -53.21 -23.01 16.02
C THR A 248 -52.18 -22.26 16.85
N GLY A 249 -52.35 -22.21 18.18
CA GLY A 249 -51.37 -21.64 19.10
C GLY A 249 -50.06 -22.43 19.12
N GLU A 250 -50.13 -23.76 19.17
CA GLU A 250 -48.96 -24.64 19.08
C GLU A 250 -48.24 -24.54 17.73
N GLN A 251 -48.97 -24.45 16.62
CA GLN A 251 -48.38 -24.29 15.28
C GLN A 251 -47.68 -22.93 15.13
N GLN A 252 -48.28 -21.87 15.66
CA GLN A 252 -47.67 -20.55 15.64
C GLN A 252 -46.43 -20.47 16.52
N LEU A 253 -46.47 -21.08 17.72
CA LEU A 253 -45.30 -21.20 18.58
C LEU A 253 -44.19 -22.04 17.94
N LYS A 254 -44.52 -23.13 17.24
CA LYS A 254 -43.55 -23.92 16.45
C LYS A 254 -42.89 -23.09 15.36
N TYR A 255 -43.68 -22.36 14.58
CA TYR A 255 -43.16 -21.50 13.51
C TYR A 255 -42.25 -20.40 14.07
N GLU A 256 -42.66 -19.75 15.16
CA GLU A 256 -41.86 -18.72 15.81
C GLU A 256 -40.58 -19.29 16.44
N ASN A 257 -40.63 -20.50 17.01
CA ASN A 257 -39.46 -21.20 17.52
C ASN A 257 -38.45 -21.53 16.40
N GLU A 258 -38.91 -22.02 15.26
CA GLU A 258 -38.06 -22.27 14.09
C GLU A 258 -37.48 -20.97 13.52
N ARG A 259 -38.27 -19.89 13.45
CA ARG A 259 -37.78 -18.56 13.05
C ARG A 259 -36.68 -18.06 14.00
N LEU A 260 -36.87 -18.20 15.31
CA LEU A 260 -35.89 -17.80 16.32
C LEU A 260 -34.62 -18.67 16.25
N LYS A 261 -34.75 -19.98 15.99
CA LYS A 261 -33.59 -20.86 15.75
C LYS A 261 -32.78 -20.42 14.53
N MET A 262 -33.45 -20.09 13.43
CA MET A 262 -32.77 -19.57 12.24
C MET A 262 -32.07 -18.23 12.52
N ALA A 263 -32.73 -17.32 13.24
CA ALA A 263 -32.15 -16.05 13.64
C ALA A 263 -30.92 -16.24 14.56
N LEU A 264 -30.98 -17.19 15.50
CA LEU A 264 -29.86 -17.53 16.37
C LEU A 264 -28.68 -18.12 15.60
N ALA A 265 -28.94 -19.06 14.68
CA ALA A 265 -27.92 -19.62 13.80
C ALA A 265 -27.24 -18.53 12.95
N GLN A 266 -28.02 -17.59 12.40
CA GLN A 266 -27.51 -16.45 11.66
C GLN A 266 -26.66 -15.51 12.55
N SER A 267 -27.09 -15.28 13.80
CA SER A 267 -26.35 -14.47 14.77
C SER A 267 -25.00 -15.12 15.12
N CYS A 268 -24.96 -16.44 15.34
CA CYS A 268 -23.73 -17.18 15.56
C CYS A 268 -22.79 -17.13 14.34
N ALA A 269 -23.32 -17.22 13.13
CA ALA A 269 -22.53 -17.05 11.90
C ALA A 269 -21.94 -15.62 11.80
N ASN A 270 -22.72 -14.61 12.15
CA ASN A 270 -22.25 -13.23 12.19
C ASN A 270 -21.15 -13.05 13.24
N ALA A 271 -21.30 -13.60 14.45
CA ALA A 271 -20.26 -13.55 15.49
C ALA A 271 -18.93 -14.13 14.99
N LYS A 272 -18.98 -15.30 14.34
CA LYS A 272 -17.79 -15.94 13.76
C LYS A 272 -17.15 -15.11 12.64
N LYS A 273 -17.94 -14.42 11.83
CA LYS A 273 -17.43 -13.48 10.82
C LYS A 273 -16.63 -12.35 11.47
N TRP A 274 -17.17 -11.74 12.52
CA TRP A 274 -16.48 -10.67 13.26
C TRP A 274 -15.20 -11.16 13.94
N GLU A 275 -15.20 -12.39 14.47
CA GLU A 275 -14.00 -13.01 15.04
C GLU A 275 -12.88 -13.18 13.98
N ILE A 276 -13.23 -13.65 12.78
CA ILE A 276 -12.28 -13.80 11.67
C ILE A 276 -11.74 -12.45 11.21
N GLU A 277 -12.61 -11.44 11.10
CA GLU A 277 -12.22 -10.10 10.69
C GLU A 277 -11.29 -9.45 11.72
N LEU A 278 -11.58 -9.62 13.02
CA LEU A 278 -10.72 -9.18 14.11
C LEU A 278 -9.34 -9.87 14.06
N ALA A 279 -9.30 -11.17 13.84
CA ALA A 279 -8.04 -11.91 13.70
C ALA A 279 -7.22 -11.42 12.48
N THR A 280 -7.90 -11.13 11.38
CA THR A 280 -7.29 -10.60 10.16
C THR A 280 -6.74 -9.19 10.38
N LEU A 281 -7.49 -8.32 11.05
CA LEU A 281 -7.04 -6.97 11.41
C LEU A 281 -5.83 -7.00 12.34
N LYS A 282 -5.82 -7.91 13.33
CA LYS A 282 -4.64 -8.12 14.21
C LYS A 282 -3.42 -8.54 13.40
N ASN A 283 -3.55 -9.49 12.47
CA ASN A 283 -2.44 -9.92 11.61
C ASN A 283 -1.91 -8.77 10.74
N ASN A 284 -2.81 -8.00 10.13
CA ASN A 284 -2.43 -6.82 9.35
C ASN A 284 -1.71 -5.76 10.20
N ASN A 285 -2.17 -5.53 11.43
CA ASN A 285 -1.52 -4.58 12.34
C ASN A 285 -0.08 -5.01 12.69
N ILE A 286 0.15 -6.30 12.92
CA ILE A 286 1.50 -6.85 13.14
C ILE A 286 2.37 -6.61 11.90
N ARG A 287 1.88 -6.95 10.70
CA ARG A 287 2.63 -6.75 9.46
C ARG A 287 3.00 -5.29 9.22
N LEU A 288 2.06 -4.36 9.45
CA LEU A 288 2.31 -2.93 9.34
C LEU A 288 3.36 -2.46 10.35
N THR A 289 3.31 -2.98 11.57
CA THR A 289 4.29 -2.66 12.62
C THR A 289 5.69 -3.15 12.23
N SER A 290 5.81 -4.37 11.72
CA SER A 290 7.09 -4.90 11.22
C SER A 290 7.62 -4.11 10.03
N ALA A 291 6.77 -3.77 9.06
CA ALA A 291 7.17 -2.96 7.90
C ALA A 291 7.62 -1.54 8.31
N LEU A 292 6.99 -0.97 9.34
CA LEU A 292 7.41 0.33 9.89
C LEU A 292 8.77 0.25 10.58
N GLN A 293 9.02 -0.80 11.37
CA GLN A 293 10.32 -1.05 11.98
C GLN A 293 11.41 -1.25 10.92
N GLU A 294 11.14 -2.03 9.89
CA GLU A 294 12.05 -2.26 8.76
C GLU A 294 12.32 -0.95 7.99
N SER A 295 11.29 -0.15 7.72
CA SER A 295 11.47 1.17 7.10
C SER A 295 12.34 2.10 7.96
N THR A 296 12.24 2.00 9.29
CA THR A 296 13.07 2.80 10.20
C THR A 296 14.52 2.35 10.16
N ALA A 297 14.77 1.04 10.18
CA ALA A 297 16.10 0.47 10.04
C ALA A 297 16.75 0.85 8.69
N ASN A 298 15.97 0.83 7.60
CA ASN A 298 16.45 1.22 6.26
C ASN A 298 16.88 2.69 6.21
N VAL A 299 16.14 3.60 6.88
CA VAL A 299 16.52 5.00 6.98
C VAL A 299 17.88 5.16 7.67
N ASP A 300 18.14 4.40 8.73
CA ASP A 300 19.40 4.46 9.45
C ASP A 300 20.56 3.85 8.65
N GLU A 301 20.31 2.79 7.89
CA GLU A 301 21.31 2.23 6.97
C GLU A 301 21.63 3.21 5.84
N TRP A 302 20.64 3.90 5.28
CA TRP A 302 20.88 4.93 4.27
C TRP A 302 21.67 6.12 4.81
N LYS A 303 21.45 6.51 6.09
CA LYS A 303 22.28 7.52 6.75
C LYS A 303 23.73 7.04 6.89
N ARG A 304 23.95 5.78 7.26
CA ARG A 304 25.29 5.19 7.34
C ARG A 304 25.98 5.21 5.97
N GLN A 305 25.30 4.75 4.91
CA GLN A 305 25.82 4.80 3.55
C GLN A 305 26.15 6.22 3.09
N LEU A 306 25.28 7.19 3.38
CA LEU A 306 25.55 8.60 3.09
C LEU A 306 26.78 9.13 3.83
N HIS A 307 27.02 8.69 5.06
CA HIS A 307 28.22 9.05 5.81
C HIS A 307 29.47 8.48 5.14
N THR A 308 29.46 7.20 4.77
CA THR A 308 30.56 6.55 4.04
C THR A 308 30.86 7.27 2.72
N TYR A 309 29.84 7.60 1.92
CA TYR A 309 30.07 8.33 0.67
C TYR A 309 30.63 9.74 0.88
N LYS A 310 30.27 10.43 1.97
CA LYS A 310 30.87 11.72 2.31
C LYS A 310 32.34 11.55 2.65
N GLU A 311 32.71 10.54 3.42
CA GLU A 311 34.10 10.25 3.77
C GLU A 311 34.93 9.92 2.51
N GLU A 312 34.41 9.09 1.61
CA GLU A 312 35.07 8.79 0.34
C GLU A 312 35.21 10.03 -0.56
N ASN A 313 34.20 10.89 -0.61
CA ASN A 313 34.28 12.13 -1.39
C ASN A 313 35.37 13.07 -0.83
N ILE A 314 35.51 13.13 0.50
CA ILE A 314 36.58 13.89 1.15
C ILE A 314 37.94 13.25 0.87
N ARG A 315 38.05 11.91 0.90
CA ARG A 315 39.27 11.17 0.53
C ARG A 315 39.70 11.50 -0.90
N LEU A 316 38.79 11.36 -1.87
CA LEU A 316 39.05 11.66 -3.27
C LEU A 316 39.43 13.13 -3.50
N LYS A 317 38.83 14.07 -2.76
CA LYS A 317 39.23 15.48 -2.81
C LYS A 317 40.66 15.68 -2.31
N ARG A 318 41.05 15.04 -1.20
CA ARG A 318 42.43 15.07 -0.73
C ARG A 318 43.39 14.46 -1.75
N ASP A 319 43.04 13.32 -2.34
CA ASP A 319 43.88 12.67 -3.36
C ASP A 319 44.07 13.59 -4.58
N LEU A 320 42.99 14.26 -5.03
CA LEU A 320 43.06 15.26 -6.11
C LEU A 320 43.91 16.47 -5.74
N ASP A 321 43.82 16.96 -4.50
CA ASP A 321 44.63 18.09 -4.02
C ASP A 321 46.11 17.70 -3.92
N VAL A 322 46.43 16.47 -3.48
CA VAL A 322 47.79 15.93 -3.48
C VAL A 322 48.36 15.82 -4.89
N ILE A 323 47.57 15.34 -5.86
CA ILE A 323 47.98 15.27 -7.27
C ILE A 323 48.16 16.68 -7.86
N ARG A 324 47.28 17.62 -7.52
CA ARG A 324 47.34 19.01 -8.00
C ARG A 324 48.56 19.76 -7.45
N VAL A 325 48.91 19.54 -6.18
CA VAL A 325 50.07 20.17 -5.54
C VAL A 325 51.37 19.44 -5.89
N GLY A 326 51.34 18.11 -6.06
CA GLY A 326 52.48 17.30 -6.49
C GLY A 326 52.89 17.48 -7.96
N GLY A 327 52.01 18.01 -8.81
CA GLY A 327 52.28 18.30 -10.22
C GLY A 327 52.90 19.69 -10.49
N GLY A 328 53.11 20.51 -9.46
CA GLY A 328 53.45 21.93 -9.61
C GLY A 328 54.72 22.35 -8.88
N GLY A 329 55.86 21.71 -9.14
CA GLY A 329 57.15 22.26 -8.68
C GLY A 329 58.31 21.28 -8.64
N SER A 330 59.07 21.24 -9.75
CA SER A 330 60.47 20.77 -9.86
C SER A 330 60.79 19.34 -9.41
N VAL A 331 61.15 18.47 -10.36
CA VAL A 331 62.49 17.83 -10.37
C VAL A 331 62.82 17.46 -11.82
N VAL A 332 63.91 18.06 -12.29
CA VAL A 332 64.78 17.50 -13.33
C VAL A 332 65.28 16.15 -12.81
N GLY A 333 64.82 15.05 -13.39
CA GLY A 333 65.42 13.73 -13.23
C GLY A 333 64.49 12.65 -12.62
N GLY A 334 64.24 11.60 -13.39
CA GLY A 334 63.72 10.32 -12.87
C GLY A 334 62.37 9.89 -13.44
N ALA A 335 62.42 9.17 -14.56
CA ALA A 335 61.26 8.58 -15.25
C ALA A 335 60.71 7.31 -14.56
N SER A 336 60.38 7.33 -13.25
CA SER A 336 60.00 6.09 -12.54
C SER A 336 58.77 6.16 -11.61
N GLY A 337 58.16 7.32 -11.33
CA GLY A 337 57.02 7.40 -10.39
C GLY A 337 55.63 7.22 -10.99
N GLY A 338 55.39 7.71 -12.22
CA GLY A 338 54.08 7.65 -12.86
C GLY A 338 53.70 6.26 -13.41
N GLY A 339 54.68 5.37 -13.56
CA GLY A 339 54.46 4.00 -14.01
C GLY A 339 53.81 3.13 -12.96
N GLU A 340 54.21 3.27 -11.69
CA GLU A 340 53.79 2.39 -10.59
C GLU A 340 52.31 2.55 -10.24
N ILE A 341 51.81 3.79 -10.11
CA ILE A 341 50.39 4.08 -9.87
C ILE A 341 49.53 3.63 -11.07
N ALA A 342 50.04 3.78 -12.28
CA ALA A 342 49.32 3.35 -13.49
C ALA A 342 49.27 1.82 -13.60
N GLU A 343 50.32 1.11 -13.17
CA GLU A 343 50.34 -0.36 -13.07
C GLU A 343 49.43 -0.88 -11.96
N ASP A 344 49.37 -0.20 -10.81
CA ASP A 344 48.48 -0.58 -9.71
C ASP A 344 47.00 -0.40 -10.07
N LEU A 345 46.64 0.71 -10.72
CA LEU A 345 45.29 0.91 -11.25
C LEU A 345 44.94 -0.12 -12.33
N ARG A 346 45.90 -0.52 -13.18
CA ARG A 346 45.70 -1.61 -14.16
C ARG A 346 45.44 -2.95 -13.47
N ARG A 347 46.16 -3.26 -12.40
CA ARG A 347 45.99 -4.48 -11.61
C ARG A 347 44.63 -4.50 -10.90
N GLU A 348 44.24 -3.38 -10.29
CA GLU A 348 42.95 -3.24 -9.60
C GLU A 348 41.78 -3.36 -10.58
N ILE A 349 41.88 -2.75 -11.77
CA ILE A 349 40.89 -2.93 -12.85
C ILE A 349 40.79 -4.42 -13.25
N GLY A 350 41.92 -5.15 -13.29
CA GLY A 350 41.94 -6.58 -13.55
C GLY A 350 41.22 -7.39 -12.47
N LEU A 351 41.49 -7.11 -11.20
CA LEU A 351 40.85 -7.77 -10.06
C LEU A 351 39.34 -7.49 -9.99
N LEU A 352 38.93 -6.24 -10.20
CA LEU A 352 37.52 -5.85 -10.23
C LEU A 352 36.78 -6.50 -11.40
N LYS A 353 37.41 -6.60 -12.58
CA LYS A 353 36.84 -7.33 -13.72
C LYS A 353 36.68 -8.82 -13.43
N GLY A 354 37.69 -9.47 -12.84
CA GLY A 354 37.58 -10.88 -12.43
C GLY A 354 36.53 -11.10 -11.35
N ARG A 355 36.35 -10.14 -10.43
CA ARG A 355 35.30 -10.20 -9.42
C ARG A 355 33.90 -10.04 -10.03
N ILE A 356 33.74 -9.16 -11.01
CA ILE A 356 32.49 -9.00 -11.76
C ILE A 356 32.16 -10.30 -12.50
N GLU A 357 33.11 -10.88 -13.23
CA GLU A 357 32.90 -12.15 -13.95
C GLU A 357 32.56 -13.30 -13.01
N SER A 358 33.19 -13.37 -11.83
CA SER A 358 32.85 -14.35 -10.80
C SER A 358 31.43 -14.16 -10.26
N LEU A 359 30.99 -12.92 -10.03
CA LEU A 359 29.64 -12.63 -9.55
C LEU A 359 28.59 -12.89 -10.63
N GLU A 360 28.90 -12.62 -11.89
CA GLU A 360 28.04 -12.94 -13.03
C GLU A 360 27.85 -14.45 -13.18
N ASN A 361 28.92 -15.24 -13.05
CA ASN A 361 28.84 -16.70 -13.05
C ASN A 361 28.03 -17.26 -11.86
N GLU A 362 28.22 -16.69 -10.67
CA GLU A 362 27.45 -17.07 -9.48
C GLU A 362 25.96 -16.73 -9.64
N LEU A 363 25.65 -15.55 -10.17
CA LEU A 363 24.28 -15.13 -10.47
C LEU A 363 23.63 -16.06 -11.51
N MET A 364 24.35 -16.43 -12.57
CA MET A 364 23.86 -17.37 -13.58
C MET A 364 23.59 -18.76 -12.97
N SER A 365 24.46 -19.24 -12.09
CA SER A 365 24.26 -20.51 -11.38
C SER A 365 23.03 -20.46 -10.48
N GLN A 366 22.87 -19.38 -9.71
CA GLN A 366 21.69 -19.19 -8.85
C GLN A 366 20.40 -19.09 -9.67
N GLU A 367 20.42 -18.45 -10.84
CA GLU A 367 19.25 -18.38 -11.72
C GLU A 367 18.83 -19.76 -12.24
N ILE A 368 19.78 -20.61 -12.61
CA ILE A 368 19.53 -22.00 -13.02
C ILE A 368 18.91 -22.79 -11.86
N GLU A 369 19.48 -22.69 -10.66
CA GLU A 369 18.99 -23.39 -9.47
C GLU A 369 17.57 -22.93 -9.09
N LEU A 370 17.32 -21.62 -9.11
CA LEU A 370 16.01 -21.05 -8.82
C LEU A 370 14.97 -21.49 -9.87
N LYS A 371 15.35 -21.58 -11.15
CA LYS A 371 14.49 -22.11 -12.21
C LYS A 371 14.16 -23.59 -11.99
N ALA A 372 15.14 -24.40 -11.60
CA ALA A 372 14.93 -25.81 -11.27
C ALA A 372 14.02 -25.99 -10.04
N ALA A 373 14.24 -25.20 -8.99
CA ALA A 373 13.41 -25.21 -7.78
C ALA A 373 11.95 -24.81 -8.09
N ASN A 374 11.74 -23.79 -8.93
CA ASN A 374 10.40 -23.38 -9.37
C ASN A 374 9.70 -24.46 -10.21
N MET A 375 10.42 -25.14 -11.09
CA MET A 375 9.85 -26.29 -11.83
C MET A 375 9.43 -27.40 -10.87
N SER A 376 10.28 -27.77 -9.91
CA SER A 376 9.95 -28.79 -8.90
C SER A 376 8.74 -28.38 -8.04
N LEU A 377 8.63 -27.10 -7.68
CA LEU A 377 7.49 -26.59 -6.91
C LEU A 377 6.18 -26.66 -7.72
N ARG A 378 6.25 -26.37 -9.02
CA ARG A 378 5.11 -26.47 -9.94
C ARG A 378 4.65 -27.92 -10.09
N ASP A 379 5.57 -28.86 -10.24
CA ASP A 379 5.25 -30.29 -10.36
C ASP A 379 4.60 -30.81 -9.06
N LYS A 380 5.17 -30.46 -7.90
CA LYS A 380 4.56 -30.79 -6.59
C LYS A 380 3.17 -30.20 -6.42
N SER A 381 2.94 -28.98 -6.91
CA SER A 381 1.61 -28.35 -6.88
C SER A 381 0.62 -29.07 -7.80
N LEU A 382 1.06 -29.51 -8.97
CA LEU A 382 0.24 -30.30 -9.89
C LEU A 382 -0.15 -31.64 -9.26
N ASP A 383 0.80 -32.34 -8.66
CA ASP A 383 0.57 -33.61 -7.96
C ASP A 383 -0.37 -33.45 -6.77
N HIS A 384 -0.20 -32.39 -5.98
CA HIS A 384 -1.10 -32.07 -4.87
C HIS A 384 -2.55 -31.85 -5.35
N ASN A 385 -2.73 -31.11 -6.45
CA ASN A 385 -4.05 -30.89 -7.06
C ASN A 385 -4.66 -32.19 -7.63
N GLN A 386 -3.83 -33.06 -8.23
CA GLN A 386 -4.30 -34.37 -8.70
C GLN A 386 -4.73 -35.27 -7.55
N MET A 387 -3.96 -35.31 -6.47
CA MET A 387 -4.30 -36.04 -5.24
C MET A 387 -5.58 -35.51 -4.59
N ALA A 388 -5.78 -34.19 -4.56
CA ALA A 388 -7.01 -33.58 -4.03
C ALA A 388 -8.25 -34.04 -4.82
N LYS A 389 -8.18 -34.03 -6.17
CA LYS A 389 -9.27 -34.52 -7.03
C LYS A 389 -9.56 -36.01 -6.84
N LEU A 390 -8.51 -36.82 -6.73
CA LEU A 390 -8.65 -38.26 -6.46
C LEU A 390 -9.31 -38.51 -5.10
N SER A 391 -8.96 -37.74 -4.08
CA SER A 391 -9.57 -37.81 -2.75
C SER A 391 -11.05 -37.41 -2.80
N GLU A 392 -11.41 -36.34 -3.52
CA GLU A 392 -12.80 -35.91 -3.70
C GLU A 392 -13.64 -36.97 -4.42
N LEU A 393 -13.11 -37.55 -5.49
CA LEU A 393 -13.78 -38.62 -6.22
C LEU A 393 -14.00 -39.86 -5.34
N ASN A 394 -13.03 -40.20 -4.49
CA ASN A 394 -13.14 -41.30 -3.53
C ASN A 394 -14.24 -41.05 -2.47
N ILE A 395 -14.38 -39.80 -2.00
CA ILE A 395 -15.48 -39.41 -1.11
C ILE A 395 -16.84 -39.61 -1.81
N ILE A 396 -16.97 -39.19 -3.06
CA ILE A 396 -18.20 -39.36 -3.85
C ILE A 396 -18.52 -40.86 -4.05
N PHE A 397 -17.53 -41.67 -4.42
CA PHE A 397 -17.71 -43.12 -4.55
C PHE A 397 -18.16 -43.77 -3.24
N SER A 398 -17.56 -43.39 -2.11
CA SER A 398 -17.94 -43.87 -0.79
C SER A 398 -19.38 -43.51 -0.41
N LYS A 399 -19.80 -42.28 -0.77
CA LYS A 399 -21.19 -41.83 -0.58
C LYS A 399 -22.16 -42.67 -1.42
N HIS A 400 -21.88 -42.84 -2.71
CA HIS A 400 -22.71 -43.66 -3.59
C HIS A 400 -22.80 -45.11 -3.13
N LEU A 401 -21.69 -45.71 -2.67
CA LEU A 401 -21.71 -47.05 -2.08
C LEU A 401 -22.66 -47.13 -0.87
N THR A 402 -22.62 -46.12 0.01
CA THR A 402 -23.50 -46.06 1.19
C THR A 402 -24.96 -45.94 0.79
N GLU A 403 -25.28 -45.09 -0.19
CA GLU A 403 -26.63 -44.96 -0.75
C GLU A 403 -27.10 -46.27 -1.37
N LEU A 404 -26.24 -46.96 -2.11
CA LEU A 404 -26.53 -48.25 -2.74
C LEU A 404 -26.81 -49.34 -1.68
N PHE A 405 -26.02 -49.37 -0.61
CA PHE A 405 -26.28 -50.26 0.53
C PHE A 405 -27.62 -49.95 1.23
N SER A 406 -27.98 -48.67 1.36
CA SER A 406 -29.27 -48.27 1.91
C SER A 406 -30.42 -48.75 1.04
N VAL A 407 -30.34 -48.53 -0.28
CA VAL A 407 -31.35 -48.99 -1.25
C VAL A 407 -31.47 -50.52 -1.23
N GLN A 408 -30.34 -51.23 -1.18
CA GLN A 408 -30.34 -52.69 -1.05
C GLN A 408 -31.07 -53.13 0.22
N LYS A 409 -30.82 -52.48 1.36
CA LYS A 409 -31.50 -52.77 2.62
C LYS A 409 -33.00 -52.48 2.56
N ASP A 410 -33.39 -51.39 1.91
CA ASP A 410 -34.79 -51.05 1.71
C ASP A 410 -35.50 -52.10 0.83
N MET A 411 -34.84 -52.56 -0.25
CA MET A 411 -35.35 -53.65 -1.07
C MET A 411 -35.49 -54.97 -0.30
N GLU A 412 -34.51 -55.30 0.55
CA GLU A 412 -34.52 -56.51 1.37
C GLU A 412 -35.68 -56.47 2.40
N ASN A 413 -35.95 -55.30 2.99
CA ASN A 413 -37.11 -55.09 3.86
C ASN A 413 -38.45 -55.24 3.14
N ILE A 414 -38.53 -54.87 1.85
CA ILE A 414 -39.74 -55.02 1.03
C ILE A 414 -39.97 -56.49 0.65
N ILE A 415 -38.90 -57.22 0.32
CA ILE A 415 -38.97 -58.63 -0.09
C ILE A 415 -39.21 -59.56 1.11
N HIS A 416 -38.67 -59.21 2.27
CA HIS A 416 -38.86 -59.93 3.53
C HIS A 416 -39.57 -59.03 4.54
N PRO A 417 -40.88 -58.73 4.36
CA PRO A 417 -41.63 -58.03 5.37
C PRO A 417 -41.59 -58.90 6.62
N THR A 418 -40.93 -58.42 7.67
CA THR A 418 -40.89 -59.07 8.97
C THR A 418 -42.32 -59.43 9.34
N LYS A 419 -42.61 -60.73 9.46
CA LYS A 419 -43.89 -61.20 9.97
C LYS A 419 -44.05 -60.61 11.37
N SER A 420 -44.84 -59.55 11.48
CA SER A 420 -45.32 -59.07 12.78
C SER A 420 -46.02 -60.25 13.45
N THR A 421 -45.45 -60.69 14.56
CA THR A 421 -46.02 -61.70 15.46
C THR A 421 -46.55 -60.99 16.69
#